data_AF-A0A353D730-F1
#
_entry.id   AF-A0A353D730-F1
#
_cell.length_a   1.000
_cell.length_b   1.000
_cell.length_c   1.000
_cell.angle_alpha   90.00
_cell.angle_beta   90.00
_cell.angle_gamma   90.00
#
_symmetry.space_group_name_H-M   'P 1'
#
loop_
_entity.id
_entity.type
_entity.pdbx_description
1 polymer ?
#
loop_
_entity_poly.entity_id
_entity_poly.type
_entity_poly.pdbx_seq_one_letter_code
_entity_poly.pdbx_strand_id
1 'polypeptide(L)'
;MPTLKGLTGLCAAAALVVVSGCSSYGSASIRSVPSGAEVINLGDEASLGTTPVLITRKADRDESRRISVRLHKQGYKDEVHTFWLNIRNSSRFNSEYEPQEINVELTPAE
;
A
#
# COMPACT_ATOMS: atom_id res chain seq x y z
N MET A 1 -56.30 -18.40 39.99
CA MET A 1 -55.56 -17.21 40.48
C MET A 1 -54.07 -17.56 40.51
N PRO A 2 -53.19 -16.72 39.95
CA PRO A 2 -51.84 -17.09 39.51
C PRO A 2 -50.78 -16.78 40.57
N THR A 3 -49.63 -17.46 40.54
CA THR A 3 -48.35 -16.82 40.92
C THR A 3 -47.22 -17.32 40.03
N LEU A 4 -46.91 -16.50 39.02
CA LEU A 4 -45.69 -16.52 38.24
C LEU A 4 -44.56 -15.97 39.14
N LYS A 5 -43.48 -16.73 39.38
CA LYS A 5 -42.28 -16.22 40.06
C LYS A 5 -41.01 -16.58 39.27
N GLY A 6 -40.44 -15.54 38.66
CA GLY A 6 -38.99 -15.30 38.68
C GLY A 6 -38.15 -16.02 37.63
N LEU A 7 -38.24 -15.58 36.38
CA LEU A 7 -37.15 -15.74 35.41
C LEU A 7 -36.21 -14.52 35.56
N THR A 8 -35.12 -14.68 36.32
CA THR A 8 -34.08 -13.65 36.52
C THR A 8 -32.76 -14.37 36.74
N GLY A 9 -31.68 -14.19 35.99
CA GLY A 9 -31.43 -13.37 34.81
C GLY A 9 -30.02 -13.75 34.34
N LEU A 10 -29.90 -14.22 33.10
CA LEU A 10 -28.61 -14.45 32.46
C LEU A 10 -28.52 -13.51 31.26
N CYS A 11 -28.26 -12.23 31.53
CA CYS A 11 -27.84 -11.28 30.50
C CYS A 11 -26.33 -11.12 30.62
N ALA A 12 -25.57 -12.11 30.14
CA ALA A 12 -24.18 -11.91 29.78
C ALA A 12 -24.17 -10.99 28.55
N ALA A 13 -24.09 -9.68 28.77
CA ALA A 13 -23.89 -8.71 27.70
C ALA A 13 -22.48 -8.94 27.12
N ALA A 14 -22.38 -9.75 26.08
CA ALA A 14 -21.19 -9.89 25.26
C ALA A 14 -20.99 -8.55 24.53
N ALA A 15 -20.16 -7.68 25.11
CA ALA A 15 -19.69 -6.49 24.43
C ALA A 15 -18.78 -6.93 23.27
N LEU A 16 -19.35 -6.98 22.06
CA LEU A 16 -18.59 -7.10 20.83
C LEU A 16 -17.77 -5.82 20.67
N VAL A 17 -16.52 -5.86 21.11
CA VAL A 17 -15.54 -4.81 20.81
C VAL A 17 -15.28 -4.89 19.30
N VAL A 18 -15.93 -4.01 18.54
CA VAL A 18 -15.62 -3.80 17.13
C VAL A 18 -14.28 -3.07 17.10
N VAL A 19 -13.19 -3.82 16.96
CA VAL A 19 -11.87 -3.23 16.73
C VAL A 19 -11.90 -2.64 15.31
N SER A 20 -12.26 -1.37 15.19
CA SER A 20 -12.00 -0.59 14.00
C SER A 20 -10.49 -0.46 13.87
N GLY A 21 -9.86 -1.36 13.12
CA GLY A 21 -8.43 -1.31 12.83
C GLY A 21 -8.09 0.02 12.16
N CYS A 22 -7.21 0.80 12.81
CA CYS A 22 -6.70 2.03 12.22
C CYS A 22 -5.91 1.67 10.96
N SER A 23 -6.39 2.06 9.79
CA SER A 23 -5.68 1.78 8.55
C SER A 23 -4.69 2.89 8.24
N SER A 24 -3.48 2.50 7.85
CA SER A 24 -2.43 3.42 7.43
C SER A 24 -2.16 3.26 5.92
N TYR A 25 -1.71 4.35 5.31
CA TYR A 25 -1.48 4.46 3.87
C TYR A 25 -0.08 5.02 3.59
N GLY A 26 0.51 4.54 2.51
CA GLY A 26 1.76 5.04 1.97
C GLY A 26 1.69 5.01 0.45
N SER A 27 2.19 6.06 -0.20
CA SER A 27 2.25 6.12 -1.66
C SER A 27 3.67 6.43 -2.12
N ALA A 28 4.03 5.92 -3.29
CA ALA A 28 5.27 6.25 -3.98
C ALA A 28 4.96 6.72 -5.40
N SER A 29 5.60 7.81 -5.82
CA SER A 29 5.60 8.28 -7.20
C SER A 29 6.88 7.79 -7.85
N ILE A 30 6.76 6.90 -8.83
CA ILE A 30 7.89 6.31 -9.55
C ILE A 30 8.00 6.98 -10.91
N ARG A 31 9.14 7.62 -11.16
CA ARG A 31 9.44 8.36 -12.38
C ARG A 31 10.72 7.81 -12.99
N SER A 32 10.77 7.84 -14.32
CA SER A 32 11.99 7.51 -15.04
C SER A 32 12.35 8.56 -16.08
N VAL A 33 13.63 8.61 -16.42
CA VAL A 33 14.15 9.39 -17.55
C VAL A 33 14.84 8.44 -18.54
N PRO A 34 14.33 8.30 -19.77
CA PRO A 34 13.06 8.83 -20.27
C PRO A 34 11.83 8.20 -19.57
N SER A 35 10.70 8.87 -19.67
CA SER A 35 9.41 8.36 -19.20
C SER A 35 8.90 7.21 -20.07
N GLY A 36 7.85 6.53 -19.63
CA GLY A 36 7.22 5.45 -20.39
C GLY A 36 7.89 4.08 -20.18
N ALA A 37 8.50 3.84 -19.02
CA ALA A 37 8.98 2.53 -18.62
C ALA A 37 7.87 1.78 -17.89
N GLU A 38 7.68 0.50 -18.20
CA GLU A 38 6.81 -0.37 -17.42
C GLU A 38 7.45 -0.63 -16.06
N VAL A 39 6.66 -0.50 -14.99
CA VAL A 39 7.10 -0.75 -13.61
C VAL A 39 6.50 -2.07 -13.13
N ILE A 40 7.34 -3.04 -12.83
CA ILE A 40 6.94 -4.40 -12.46
C ILE A 40 7.38 -4.66 -11.02
N ASN A 41 6.46 -5.11 -10.16
CA ASN A 41 6.81 -5.54 -8.80
C ASN A 41 7.49 -6.92 -8.87
N LEU A 42 8.70 -7.04 -8.31
CA LEU A 42 9.43 -8.31 -8.32
C LEU A 42 8.94 -9.32 -7.27
N GLY A 43 8.11 -8.90 -6.32
CA GLY A 43 7.56 -9.80 -5.30
C GLY A 43 6.41 -10.69 -5.80
N ASP A 44 5.61 -10.19 -6.74
CA ASP A 44 4.40 -10.84 -7.27
C ASP A 44 4.28 -10.78 -8.80
N GLU A 45 5.33 -10.27 -9.48
CA GLU A 45 5.39 -10.05 -10.93
C GLU A 45 4.27 -9.16 -11.50
N ALA A 46 3.52 -8.45 -10.64
CA ALA A 46 2.43 -7.61 -11.09
C ALA A 46 2.97 -6.34 -11.78
N SER A 47 2.40 -6.02 -12.95
CA SER A 47 2.58 -4.70 -13.58
C SER A 47 1.87 -3.64 -12.73
N LEU A 48 2.63 -2.65 -12.28
CA LEU A 48 2.16 -1.52 -11.47
C LEU A 48 1.71 -0.33 -12.33
N GLY A 49 2.05 -0.34 -13.62
CA GLY A 49 1.77 0.72 -14.58
C GLY A 49 3.02 1.20 -15.32
N THR A 50 2.96 2.40 -15.88
CA THR A 50 4.02 2.98 -16.71
C THR A 50 4.47 4.33 -16.12
N THR A 51 5.77 4.59 -16.04
CA THR A 51 6.30 5.84 -15.50
C THR A 51 5.85 7.07 -16.32
N PRO A 52 5.45 8.18 -15.66
CA PRO A 52 5.30 8.33 -14.21
C PRO A 52 4.08 7.58 -13.66
N VAL A 53 4.25 6.85 -12.56
CA VAL A 53 3.17 6.06 -11.93
C VAL A 53 3.10 6.32 -10.43
N LEU A 54 1.89 6.42 -9.89
CA LEU A 54 1.62 6.54 -8.46
C LEU A 54 1.11 5.19 -7.93
N ILE A 55 1.83 4.61 -6.98
CA ILE A 55 1.39 3.39 -6.29
C ILE A 55 0.97 3.74 -4.86
N THR A 56 -0.12 3.16 -4.38
CA THR A 56 -0.59 3.36 -2.99
C THR A 56 -0.80 2.00 -2.33
N ARG A 57 -0.28 1.84 -1.12
CA ARG A 57 -0.44 0.66 -0.28
C ARG A 57 -1.19 1.01 1.00
N LYS A 58 -2.03 0.08 1.46
CA LYS A 58 -2.75 0.12 2.72
C LYS A 58 -2.16 -0.92 3.66
N ALA A 59 -2.06 -0.61 4.95
CA ALA A 59 -1.76 -1.54 6.03
C ALA A 59 -2.68 -1.29 7.23
N ASP A 60 -2.76 -2.25 8.15
CA ASP A 60 -3.60 -2.16 9.36
C ASP A 60 -2.91 -1.42 10.52
N ARG A 61 -1.71 -0.90 10.27
CA ARG A 61 -0.89 -0.13 11.20
C ARG A 61 0.20 0.60 10.42
N ASP A 62 0.89 1.51 11.11
CA ASP A 62 2.08 2.12 10.57
C ASP A 62 3.19 1.08 10.38
N GLU A 63 3.77 1.04 9.19
CA GLU A 63 4.87 0.13 8.86
C GLU A 63 5.73 0.67 7.71
N SER A 64 6.94 0.12 7.58
CA SER A 64 7.77 0.30 6.39
C SER A 64 7.78 -1.01 5.61
N ARG A 65 7.42 -0.96 4.33
CA ARG A 65 7.39 -2.13 3.46
C ARG A 65 8.50 -2.04 2.41
N ARG A 66 9.31 -3.08 2.30
CA ARG A 66 10.32 -3.17 1.23
C ARG A 66 9.64 -3.48 -0.10
N ILE A 67 9.85 -2.64 -1.10
CA ILE A 67 9.34 -2.81 -2.46
C ILE A 67 10.53 -2.91 -3.39
N SER A 68 10.55 -3.95 -4.21
CA SER A 68 11.53 -4.13 -5.28
C SER A 68 10.79 -4.06 -6.61
N VAL A 69 11.17 -3.12 -7.47
CA VAL A 69 10.59 -2.96 -8.80
C VAL A 69 11.66 -3.12 -9.86
N ARG A 70 11.23 -3.65 -11.01
CA ARG A 70 12.00 -3.59 -12.26
C ARG A 70 11.34 -2.59 -13.19
N LEU A 71 12.14 -1.69 -13.75
CA LEU A 71 11.73 -0.76 -14.79
C LEU A 71 12.19 -1.31 -16.13
N HIS A 72 11.24 -1.55 -17.03
CA HIS A 72 11.50 -2.07 -18.37
C HIS A 72 11.11 -1.03 -19.42
N LYS A 73 11.99 -0.76 -20.38
CA LYS A 73 11.70 0.09 -21.54
C LYS A 73 12.49 -0.37 -22.76
N GLN A 74 11.82 -0.51 -23.90
CA GLN A 74 12.50 -0.88 -25.15
C GLN A 74 13.64 0.08 -25.49
N GLY A 75 14.82 -0.48 -25.82
CA GLY A 75 16.04 0.27 -26.11
C GLY A 75 16.84 0.69 -24.87
N TYR A 76 16.42 0.27 -23.68
CA TYR A 76 17.09 0.53 -22.40
C TYR A 76 17.33 -0.79 -21.66
N LYS A 77 18.33 -0.80 -20.77
CA LYS A 77 18.61 -1.91 -19.85
C LYS A 77 17.48 -1.98 -18.80
N ASP A 78 17.15 -3.20 -18.36
CA ASP A 78 16.25 -3.39 -17.23
C ASP A 78 16.93 -2.88 -15.95
N GLU A 79 16.31 -1.93 -15.27
CA GLU A 79 16.84 -1.37 -14.01
C GLU A 79 16.03 -1.90 -12.83
N VAL A 80 16.70 -2.40 -11.79
CA VAL A 80 16.07 -2.91 -10.57
C VAL A 80 16.30 -1.93 -9.43
N HIS A 81 15.21 -1.43 -8.84
CA HIS A 81 15.26 -0.54 -7.68
C HIS A 81 14.54 -1.17 -6.49
N THR A 82 15.18 -1.10 -5.33
CA THR A 82 14.57 -1.50 -4.05
C THR A 82 14.52 -0.31 -3.11
N PHE A 83 13.34 -0.06 -2.55
CA PHE A 83 13.12 1.04 -1.61
C PHE A 83 12.19 0.62 -0.47
N TRP A 84 12.25 1.35 0.63
CA TRP A 84 11.31 1.21 1.73
C TRP A 84 10.18 2.21 1.52
N LEU A 85 8.94 1.73 1.40
CA LEU A 85 7.74 2.55 1.39
C LEU A 85 7.28 2.78 2.83
N ASN A 86 7.19 4.05 3.23
CA ASN A 86 6.67 4.43 4.54
C ASN A 86 5.14 4.53 4.50
N ILE A 87 4.48 3.64 5.23
CA ILE A 87 3.02 3.57 5.36
C ILE A 87 2.67 4.14 6.73
N ARG A 88 2.33 5.43 6.77
CA ARG A 88 2.12 6.18 8.03
C ARG A 88 1.00 7.22 7.97
N ASN A 89 0.38 7.40 6.82
CA ASN A 89 -0.69 8.38 6.66
C ASN A 89 -2.02 7.76 7.08
N SER A 90 -2.83 8.49 7.83
CA SER A 90 -4.16 8.04 8.25
C SER A 90 -5.18 7.98 7.12
N SER A 91 -4.89 8.55 5.95
CA SER A 91 -5.75 8.53 4.78
C SER A 91 -4.97 8.32 3.48
N ARG A 92 -5.64 7.70 2.50
CA ARG A 92 -5.14 7.56 1.13
C ARG A 92 -4.87 8.92 0.47
N PHE A 93 -5.77 9.88 0.67
CA PHE A 93 -5.64 11.21 0.06
C PHE A 93 -4.34 11.89 0.50
N ASN A 94 -4.03 11.84 1.80
CA ASN A 94 -2.80 12.45 2.32
C ASN A 94 -1.54 11.76 1.77
N SER A 95 -1.55 10.42 1.67
CA SER A 95 -0.39 9.71 1.12
C SER A 95 -0.18 10.01 -0.37
N GLU A 96 -1.25 10.20 -1.13
CA GLU A 96 -1.19 10.52 -2.56
C GLU A 96 -0.85 11.99 -2.83
N TYR A 97 -1.16 12.91 -1.91
CA TYR A 97 -0.77 14.32 -1.99
C TYR A 97 0.73 14.54 -1.75
N GLU A 98 1.34 13.77 -0.83
CA GLU A 98 2.77 13.80 -0.52
C GLU A 98 3.40 12.41 -0.67
N PRO A 99 3.52 11.89 -1.90
CA PRO A 99 4.08 10.56 -2.13
C PRO A 99 5.60 10.57 -1.95
N GLN A 100 6.16 9.42 -1.60
CA GLN A 100 7.60 9.22 -1.64
C GLN A 100 8.09 9.19 -3.09
N GLU A 101 8.96 10.12 -3.48
CA GLU A 101 9.48 10.23 -4.84
C GLU A 101 10.61 9.21 -5.08
N ILE A 102 10.49 8.43 -6.15
CA ILE A 102 11.47 7.45 -6.63
C ILE A 102 11.82 7.82 -8.07
N ASN A 103 13.02 8.36 -8.28
CA ASN A 103 13.50 8.78 -9.60
C ASN A 103 14.57 7.81 -10.10
N VAL A 104 14.43 7.36 -11.35
CA VAL A 104 15.33 6.41 -12.00
C VAL A 104 15.81 6.96 -13.34
N GLU A 105 17.11 6.99 -13.57
CA GLU A 105 17.68 7.24 -14.89
C GLU A 105 17.90 5.92 -15.59
N LEU A 106 17.35 5.75 -16.81
CA LEU A 106 17.48 4.52 -17.55
C LEU A 106 18.74 4.54 -18.41
N THR A 107 19.48 3.45 -18.37
CA THR A 107 20.66 3.26 -19.20
C THR A 107 20.27 2.72 -20.57
N PRO A 108 20.68 3.32 -21.70
CA PRO A 108 20.46 2.74 -23.03
C PRO A 108 21.03 1.31 -23.13
N ALA A 109 20.31 0.45 -23.85
CA ALA A 109 20.84 -0.85 -24.26
C ALA A 109 21.87 -0.63 -25.38
N GLU A 110 23.02 -1.31 -25.28
CA GLU A 110 24.09 -1.28 -26.29
C GLU A 110 23.71 -2.07 -27.55
#